data_AF-A0A7V3A0H8-F1
#
_entry.id   AF-A0A7V3A0H8-F1
#
_cell.length_a   1.000
_cell.length_b   1.000
_cell.length_c   1.000
_cell.angle_alpha   90.00
_cell.angle_beta   90.00
_cell.angle_gamma   90.00
#
_symmetry.space_group_name_H-M   'P 1'
#
loop_
_entity.id
_entity.type
_entity.pdbx_description
1 polymer ?
#
loop_
_entity_poly.entity_id
_entity_poly.type
_entity_poly.pdbx_seq_one_letter_code
_entity_poly.pdbx_strand_id
1 'polypeptide(L)'
;MTEGTIRITVFLRHDQTKNLDQIDEILYGQGFWKNFPPEGAKIVSWQVLMGIGQVVTLEVPPELVRTVNRTIEKMAWGAFRTEFYLTYDFLPVYEQKRAEAERRERKGS
;
A
#
# COMPACT_ATOMS: atom_id res chain seq x y z
N MET A 1 -21.77 -7.12 -10.62
CA MET A 1 -20.65 -6.22 -10.29
C MET A 1 -20.50 -6.25 -8.79
N THR A 2 -19.38 -6.76 -8.29
CA THR A 2 -19.12 -6.85 -6.84
C THR A 2 -18.86 -5.44 -6.32
N GLU A 3 -19.84 -4.85 -5.62
CA GLU A 3 -19.68 -3.60 -4.90
C GLU A 3 -18.74 -3.83 -3.71
N GLY A 4 -17.48 -3.48 -3.87
CA GLY A 4 -16.51 -3.50 -2.79
C GLY A 4 -15.14 -3.07 -3.31
N THR A 5 -14.41 -2.32 -2.51
CA THR A 5 -13.02 -1.95 -2.80
C THR A 5 -12.15 -2.46 -1.66
N ILE A 6 -11.13 -3.25 -1.98
CA ILE A 6 -10.16 -3.75 -1.01
C ILE A 6 -9.00 -2.77 -0.96
N ARG A 7 -8.57 -2.41 0.26
CA ARG A 7 -7.39 -1.59 0.46
C ARG A 7 -6.16 -2.46 0.74
N ILE A 8 -5.11 -2.26 -0.04
CA ILE A 8 -3.86 -3.01 0.10
C ILE A 8 -2.76 -2.02 0.48
N THR A 9 -2.01 -2.34 1.52
CA THR A 9 -0.80 -1.58 1.89
C THR A 9 0.42 -2.40 1.49
N VAL A 10 1.22 -1.85 0.60
CA VAL A 10 2.42 -2.45 0.04
C VAL A 10 3.64 -1.77 0.64
N PHE A 11 4.53 -2.55 1.26
CA PHE A 11 5.83 -2.07 1.71
C PHE A 11 6.91 -2.47 0.69
N LEU A 12 7.52 -1.47 0.07
CA LEU A 12 8.70 -1.59 -0.78
C LEU A 12 9.94 -1.25 0.05
N ARG A 13 10.47 -2.22 0.79
CA ARG A 13 11.64 -1.99 1.65
C ARG A 13 12.91 -1.96 0.82
N HIS A 14 13.72 -0.93 1.05
CA HIS A 14 15.00 -0.78 0.37
C HIS A 14 15.90 -1.98 0.67
N ASP A 15 16.44 -2.58 -0.37
CA ASP A 15 17.52 -3.54 -0.23
C ASP A 15 18.81 -2.76 0.02
N GLN A 16 19.29 -2.76 1.26
CA GLN A 16 20.50 -2.03 1.66
C GLN A 16 21.78 -2.59 1.04
N THR A 17 21.72 -3.71 0.30
CA THR A 17 22.83 -4.21 -0.50
C THR A 17 22.99 -3.48 -1.84
N LYS A 18 22.04 -2.61 -2.23
CA LYS A 18 22.02 -1.87 -3.50
C LYS A 18 21.98 -0.37 -3.27
N ASN A 19 22.62 0.38 -4.16
CA ASN A 19 22.47 1.83 -4.21
C ASN A 19 21.23 2.24 -5.03
N LEU A 20 20.91 3.54 -5.04
CA LEU A 20 19.72 4.05 -5.73
C LEU A 20 19.76 3.80 -7.25
N ASP A 21 20.91 3.99 -7.89
CA ASP A 21 21.06 3.80 -9.34
C ASP A 21 20.80 2.34 -9.74
N GLN A 22 21.31 1.38 -8.94
CA GLN A 22 21.06 -0.05 -9.15
C GLN A 22 19.59 -0.42 -8.96
N ILE A 23 18.93 0.18 -7.96
CA ILE A 23 17.49 -0.01 -7.74
C ILE A 23 16.72 0.51 -8.96
N ASP A 24 17.04 1.71 -9.44
CA ASP A 24 16.37 2.32 -10.58
C ASP A 24 16.57 1.52 -11.86
N GLU A 25 17.78 1.05 -12.16
CA GLU A 25 18.05 0.19 -13.32
C GLU A 25 17.21 -1.09 -13.30
N ILE A 26 17.06 -1.74 -12.14
CA ILE A 26 16.22 -2.93 -12.00
C ILE A 26 14.76 -2.58 -12.25
N LEU A 27 14.25 -1.50 -11.67
CA LEU A 27 12.85 -1.07 -11.84
C LEU A 27 12.53 -0.70 -13.29
N TYR A 28 13.45 -0.03 -13.99
CA TYR A 28 13.32 0.27 -15.41
C TYR A 28 13.38 -1.00 -16.26
N GLY A 29 14.35 -1.89 -16.00
CA GLY A 29 14.51 -3.15 -16.72
C GLY A 29 13.31 -4.09 -16.56
N GLN A 30 12.66 -4.08 -15.39
CA GLN A 30 11.44 -4.83 -15.13
C GLN A 30 10.17 -4.10 -15.61
N GLY A 31 10.27 -2.86 -16.07
CA GLY A 31 9.13 -2.07 -16.53
C GLY A 31 8.15 -1.71 -15.42
N PHE A 32 8.64 -1.58 -14.18
CA PHE A 32 7.83 -1.24 -13.00
C PHE A 32 7.03 0.05 -13.23
N TRP A 33 7.70 1.12 -13.64
CA TRP A 33 7.10 2.44 -13.86
C TRP A 33 6.02 2.46 -14.95
N LYS A 34 6.04 1.49 -15.86
CA LYS A 34 5.04 1.37 -16.93
C LYS A 34 3.83 0.54 -16.52
N ASN A 35 4.02 -0.47 -15.68
CA ASN A 35 3.04 -1.54 -15.45
C ASN A 35 2.49 -1.57 -14.02
N PHE A 36 3.04 -0.77 -13.10
CA PHE A 36 2.54 -0.60 -11.75
C PHE A 36 1.84 0.75 -11.58
N PRO A 37 0.65 0.81 -10.97
CA PRO A 37 -0.17 -0.33 -10.54
C PRO A 37 -0.78 -1.06 -11.75
N PRO A 38 -1.20 -2.33 -11.63
CA PRO A 38 -1.89 -3.00 -12.72
C PRO A 38 -3.22 -2.33 -13.03
N GLU A 39 -3.70 -2.53 -14.26
CA GLU A 39 -5.00 -2.02 -14.71
C GLU A 39 -6.13 -2.41 -13.75
N GLY A 40 -6.98 -1.43 -13.43
CA GLY A 40 -8.08 -1.59 -12.48
C GLY A 40 -7.70 -1.37 -11.01
N ALA A 41 -6.42 -1.22 -10.66
CA ALA A 41 -5.98 -0.79 -9.34
C ALA A 41 -5.70 0.72 -9.30
N LYS A 42 -6.05 1.38 -8.20
CA LYS A 42 -5.87 2.82 -8.00
C LYS A 42 -4.87 3.08 -6.87
N ILE A 43 -3.88 3.95 -7.10
CA ILE A 43 -3.01 4.46 -6.03
C ILE A 43 -3.81 5.49 -5.22
N VAL A 44 -3.92 5.26 -3.92
CA VAL A 44 -4.56 6.17 -2.95
C VAL A 44 -3.52 7.04 -2.27
N SER A 45 -2.36 6.48 -1.91
CA SER A 45 -1.23 7.21 -1.34
C SER A 45 0.10 6.53 -1.66
N TRP A 46 1.16 7.33 -1.73
CA TRP A 46 2.54 6.89 -1.87
C TRP A 46 3.43 7.74 -0.98
N GLN A 47 4.14 7.11 -0.03
CA GLN A 47 5.00 7.81 0.92
C GLN A 47 6.36 7.14 1.04
N VAL A 48 7.39 7.94 1.27
CA VAL A 48 8.72 7.45 1.67
C VAL A 48 8.80 7.50 3.19
N LEU A 49 8.86 6.34 3.84
CA LEU A 49 9.02 6.21 5.28
C LEU A 49 10.50 5.97 5.59
N MET A 50 11.15 6.98 6.18
CA MET A 50 12.56 6.90 6.56
C MET A 50 12.81 5.69 7.47
N GLY A 51 13.82 4.89 7.15
CA GLY A 51 14.17 3.66 7.88
C GLY A 51 13.34 2.43 7.52
N ILE A 52 12.29 2.57 6.70
CA ILE A 52 11.44 1.45 6.25
C ILE A 52 11.55 1.24 4.73
N GLY A 53 11.44 2.31 3.95
CA GLY A 53 11.37 2.28 2.48
C GLY A 53 10.14 3.03 1.98
N GLN A 54 9.56 2.59 0.87
CA GLN A 54 8.37 3.22 0.30
C GLN A 54 7.12 2.44 0.69
N VAL A 55 6.03 3.15 1.00
CA VAL A 55 4.73 2.55 1.31
C VAL A 55 3.70 3.08 0.33
N VAL A 56 3.03 2.15 -0.34
CA VAL A 56 2.01 2.44 -1.34
C VAL A 56 0.69 1.83 -0.88
N THR A 57 -0.36 2.64 -0.88
CA THR A 57 -1.72 2.18 -0.60
C THR A 57 -2.51 2.12 -1.88
N LEU A 58 -3.07 0.95 -2.18
CA LEU A 58 -3.88 0.68 -3.35
C LEU A 58 -5.34 0.46 -2.96
N GLU A 59 -6.25 0.91 -3.82
CA GLU A 59 -7.64 0.50 -3.86
C GLU A 59 -7.84 -0.41 -5.05
N VAL A 60 -8.44 -1.59 -4.80
CA VAL A 60 -8.51 -2.66 -5.78
C VAL A 60 -9.89 -3.34 -5.74
N PRO A 61 -10.53 -3.60 -6.89
CA PRO A 61 -11.66 -4.51 -6.96
C PRO A 61 -11.29 -5.90 -6.38
N PRO A 62 -12.16 -6.58 -5.63
CA PRO A 62 -11.89 -7.86 -5.00
C PRO A 62 -11.32 -8.93 -5.95
N GLU A 63 -11.82 -8.95 -7.18
CA GLU A 63 -11.41 -9.87 -8.23
C GLU A 63 -9.96 -9.64 -8.72
N LEU A 64 -9.39 -8.46 -8.50
CA LEU A 64 -8.05 -8.08 -8.98
C LEU A 64 -6.94 -8.24 -7.93
N VAL A 65 -7.25 -8.66 -6.69
CA VAL A 65 -6.23 -8.87 -5.63
C VAL A 65 -5.11 -9.81 -6.09
N ARG A 66 -5.45 -10.91 -6.76
CA ARG A 66 -4.46 -11.87 -7.29
C ARG A 66 -3.60 -11.26 -8.40
N THR A 67 -4.17 -10.37 -9.21
CA THR A 67 -3.43 -9.67 -10.27
C THR A 67 -2.43 -8.68 -9.66
N VAL A 68 -2.84 -7.92 -8.65
CA VAL A 68 -1.94 -7.03 -7.90
C VAL A 68 -0.76 -7.78 -7.29
N ASN A 69 -1.00 -8.90 -6.62
CA ASN A 69 0.08 -9.72 -6.06
C ASN A 69 1.11 -10.10 -7.14
N ARG A 70 0.66 -10.70 -8.25
CA ARG A 70 1.56 -11.15 -9.33
C ARG A 70 2.32 -10.01 -10.01
N THR A 71 1.71 -8.84 -10.16
CA THR A 71 2.40 -7.69 -10.75
C THR A 71 3.56 -7.26 -9.87
N ILE A 72 3.36 -7.22 -8.55
CA ILE A 72 4.42 -6.78 -7.64
C ILE A 72 5.53 -7.83 -7.55
N GLU A 73 5.17 -9.12 -7.51
CA GLU A 73 6.14 -10.23 -7.59
C GLU A 73 7.03 -10.13 -8.84
N LYS A 74 6.47 -9.78 -10.00
CA LYS A 74 7.23 -9.70 -11.25
C LYS A 74 8.08 -8.44 -11.39
N MET A 75 7.60 -7.33 -10.84
CA MET A 75 8.15 -6.00 -11.14
C MET A 75 8.93 -5.38 -9.98
N ALA A 76 8.83 -5.90 -8.76
CA ALA A 76 9.51 -5.35 -7.58
C ALA A 76 10.48 -6.34 -6.92
N TRP A 77 10.38 -7.64 -7.20
CA TRP A 77 11.35 -8.61 -6.69
C TRP A 77 12.73 -8.40 -7.33
N GLY A 78 13.74 -8.26 -6.48
CA GLY A 78 15.13 -7.98 -6.86
C GLY A 78 15.54 -6.52 -6.60
N ALA A 79 14.61 -5.57 -6.72
CA ALA A 79 14.83 -4.16 -6.37
C ALA A 79 14.48 -3.87 -4.90
N PHE A 80 13.44 -4.52 -4.37
CA PHE A 80 12.96 -4.33 -3.00
C PHE A 80 12.66 -5.65 -2.30
N ARG A 81 12.85 -5.68 -0.97
CA ARG A 81 12.21 -6.70 -0.13
C ARG A 81 10.75 -6.28 0.08
N THR A 82 9.82 -7.04 -0.49
CA THR A 82 8.41 -6.65 -0.52
C THR A 82 7.59 -7.42 0.52
N GLU A 83 6.76 -6.71 1.28
CA GLU A 83 5.80 -7.28 2.24
C GLU A 83 4.37 -6.78 1.93
N PHE A 84 3.36 -7.66 2.10
CA PHE A 84 1.97 -7.37 1.78
C PHE A 84 1.06 -7.52 3.00
N TYR A 85 0.23 -6.50 3.22
CA TYR A 85 -0.79 -6.55 4.24
C TYR A 85 -2.13 -6.08 3.64
N LEU A 86 -3.13 -6.95 3.70
CA LEU A 86 -4.51 -6.52 3.49
C LEU A 86 -4.88 -5.61 4.66
N THR A 87 -5.43 -4.45 4.33
CA THR A 87 -5.72 -3.40 5.30
C THR A 87 -7.11 -2.84 5.03
N TYR A 88 -7.71 -2.20 6.02
CA TYR A 88 -8.96 -1.49 5.85
C TYR A 88 -8.85 -0.15 6.57
N ASP A 89 -9.66 0.82 6.13
CA ASP A 89 -9.63 2.15 6.73
C ASP A 89 -10.32 2.15 8.09
N PHE A 90 -9.53 2.27 9.16
CA PHE A 90 -10.06 2.32 10.52
C PHE A 90 -10.29 3.76 11.02
N LEU A 91 -9.84 4.78 10.29
CA LEU A 91 -9.90 6.16 10.74
C LEU A 91 -11.34 6.63 11.03
N PRO A 92 -12.36 6.35 10.17
CA PRO A 92 -13.74 6.76 10.46
C PRO A 92 -14.28 6.14 11.76
N VAL A 93 -13.94 4.87 12.01
CA VAL A 93 -14.35 4.16 13.24
C VAL A 93 -13.63 4.75 14.46
N TYR A 94 -12.35 5.07 14.33
CA TYR A 94 -11.59 5.73 15.39
C TYR A 94 -12.17 7.11 15.76
N GLU A 95 -12.48 7.94 14.76
CA GLU A 95 -13.05 9.28 14.96
C GLU A 95 -14.42 9.20 15.65
N GLN A 96 -15.26 8.24 15.24
CA GLN A 96 -16.53 7.97 15.91
C GLN A 96 -16.31 7.60 17.38
N LYS A 97 -15.41 6.65 17.66
CA LYS A 97 -15.11 6.21 19.03
C LYS A 97 -14.58 7.34 19.90
N ARG A 98 -13.72 8.20 19.36
CA ARG A 98 -13.21 9.41 20.03
C ARG A 98 -14.35 10.37 20.39
N ALA A 99 -15.22 10.69 19.43
CA ALA A 99 -16.37 11.57 19.66
C ALA A 99 -17.38 10.98 20.67
N GLU A 100 -17.53 9.65 20.72
CA GLU A 100 -18.33 8.97 21.75
C GLU A 100 -17.69 9.05 23.14
N ALA A 101 -16.38 8.87 23.25
CA ALA A 101 -15.67 8.97 24.52
C ALA A 101 -15.82 10.37 25.14
N GLU A 102 -15.57 11.42 24.36
CA GLU A 102 -15.75 12.81 24.81
C GLU A 102 -17.19 13.12 25.24
N ARG A 103 -18.18 12.54 24.54
CA ARG A 103 -19.60 12.69 24.91
C ARG A 103 -19.93 12.00 26.24
N ARG A 104 -19.27 10.90 26.58
CA ARG A 104 -19.45 10.20 27.87
C ARG A 104 -18.80 10.95 29.01
N GLU A 105 -17.61 11.50 28.81
CA GLU A 105 -16.91 12.36 29.78
C GLU A 105 -17.73 13.60 30.13
N ARG A 106 -18.29 14.30 29.11
CA ARG A 106 -19.16 15.47 29.33
C ARG A 106 -20.49 15.18 30.03
N LYS A 107 -20.96 13.93 30.03
CA LYS A 107 -22.20 13.51 30.71
C LYS A 107 -21.96 12.99 32.12
N GLY A 108 -20.70 12.70 32.47
CA GLY A 108 -20.28 12.25 33.79
C GLY A 108 -19.65 13.34 34.66
N SER A 109 -19.50 14.56 34.14
CA SER A 109 -19.11 15.78 34.85
C SER A 109 -20.31 16.68 35.07
#